data_AF-A0A7R8H692-F1
#
_entry.id   AF-A0A7R8H692-F1
#
_cell.length_a   1.000
_cell.length_b   1.000
_cell.length_c   1.000
_cell.angle_alpha   90.00
_cell.angle_beta   90.00
_cell.angle_gamma   90.00
#
_symmetry.space_group_name_H-M   'P 1'
#
loop_
_entity.id
_entity.type
_entity.pdbx_description
1 polymer ?
#
loop_
_entity_poly.entity_id
_entity_poly.type
_entity_poly.pdbx_seq_one_letter_code
_entity_poly.pdbx_strand_id
1 'polypeptide(L)'
;MECREVLNDITKEKTKTDCSECLSLEKEFEKNPGGKSIRSKGLIIAGITAIALSATDAQIQNVVKALQHRRKGTSLVDIGSGDGRIVFECAKLGYNATGIELNPW
;
A
#
# COMPACT_ATOMS: atom_id res chain seq x y z
N MET A 1 -4.34 36.35 1.14
CA MET A 1 -4.59 35.20 0.25
C MET A 1 -5.46 34.25 1.03
N GLU A 2 -6.71 34.12 0.62
CA GLU A 2 -7.67 33.22 1.27
C GLU A 2 -7.27 31.78 0.92
N CYS A 3 -7.33 30.84 1.87
CA CYS A 3 -6.95 29.43 1.66
C CYS A 3 -7.63 28.78 0.44
N ARG A 4 -8.77 29.34 0.01
CA ARG A 4 -9.52 28.87 -1.15
C ARG A 4 -8.85 29.21 -2.49
N GLU A 5 -8.10 30.30 -2.58
CA GLU A 5 -7.36 30.69 -3.78
C GLU A 5 -6.17 29.75 -4.00
N VAL A 6 -5.46 29.42 -2.92
CA VAL A 6 -4.34 28.45 -2.92
C VAL A 6 -4.82 27.07 -3.36
N LEU A 7 -6.00 26.62 -2.90
CA LEU A 7 -6.58 25.35 -3.33
C LEU A 7 -6.98 25.35 -4.81
N ASN A 8 -7.47 26.48 -5.32
CA ASN A 8 -7.82 26.64 -6.73
C ASN A 8 -6.58 26.63 -7.64
N ASP A 9 -5.44 27.12 -7.18
CA ASP A 9 -4.18 27.07 -7.91
C ASP A 9 -3.55 25.66 -7.88
N ILE A 10 -3.60 24.96 -6.75
CA ILE A 10 -3.18 23.54 -6.63
C ILE A 10 -4.01 22.62 -7.53
N THR A 11 -5.32 22.87 -7.63
CA THR A 11 -6.21 22.07 -8.50
C THR A 11 -6.00 22.36 -9.99
N LYS A 12 -5.59 23.58 -10.36
CA LYS A 12 -5.18 23.92 -11.73
C LYS A 12 -3.83 23.30 -12.12
N GLU A 13 -2.89 23.16 -11.20
CA GLU A 13 -1.61 22.47 -11.48
C GLU A 13 -1.76 20.95 -11.59
N LYS A 14 -2.69 20.35 -10.82
CA LYS A 14 -2.92 18.89 -10.84
C LYS A 14 -3.52 18.32 -12.13
N THR A 15 -4.06 19.15 -13.03
CA THR A 15 -4.66 18.68 -14.29
C THR A 15 -3.68 18.63 -15.45
N LYS A 16 -2.37 18.79 -15.21
CA LYS A 16 -1.35 18.72 -16.25
C LYS A 16 -0.25 17.71 -15.94
N THR A 17 -0.62 16.46 -15.72
CA THR A 17 0.33 15.35 -15.90
C THR A 17 0.46 15.05 -17.40
N ASP A 18 1.26 15.86 -18.10
CA ASP A 18 1.78 15.60 -19.46
C ASP A 18 2.79 14.42 -19.48
N CYS A 19 2.70 13.50 -18.53
CA CYS A 19 3.55 12.32 -18.48
C CYS A 19 2.86 11.18 -19.24
N SER A 20 3.22 11.04 -20.51
CA SER A 20 2.76 9.96 -21.39
C SER A 20 3.05 8.56 -20.84
N GLU A 21 4.08 8.43 -20.00
CA GLU A 21 4.41 7.19 -19.29
C GLU A 21 3.40 6.87 -18.19
N CYS A 22 2.98 7.84 -17.37
CA CYS A 22 2.02 7.60 -16.29
C CYS A 22 0.65 7.13 -16.82
N LEU A 23 0.17 7.74 -17.90
CA LEU A 23 -1.09 7.36 -18.55
C LEU A 23 -1.02 5.96 -19.19
N SER A 24 0.16 5.56 -19.66
CA SER A 24 0.40 4.23 -20.22
C SER A 24 0.39 3.16 -19.13
N LEU A 25 0.99 3.47 -17.98
CA LEU A 25 1.00 2.59 -16.81
C LEU A 25 -0.42 2.41 -16.24
N GLU A 26 -1.20 3.48 -16.10
CA GLU A 26 -2.60 3.39 -15.63
C GLU A 26 -3.44 2.44 -16.51
N LYS A 27 -3.34 2.59 -17.84
CA LYS A 27 -4.01 1.70 -18.79
C LYS A 27 -3.51 0.26 -18.75
N GLU A 28 -2.27 0.02 -18.33
CA GLU A 28 -1.71 -1.31 -18.17
C GLU A 28 -2.17 -1.97 -16.86
N PHE A 29 -2.27 -1.18 -15.78
CA PHE A 29 -2.84 -1.62 -14.50
C PHE A 29 -4.31 -2.02 -14.64
N GLU A 30 -5.11 -1.28 -15.41
CA GLU A 30 -6.53 -1.61 -15.67
C GLU A 30 -6.72 -2.94 -16.42
N LYS A 31 -5.70 -3.42 -17.15
CA LYS A 31 -5.75 -4.71 -17.85
C LYS A 31 -5.50 -5.90 -16.93
N ASN A 32 -5.12 -5.68 -15.67
CA ASN A 32 -4.81 -6.76 -14.75
C ASN A 32 -6.10 -7.25 -14.05
N PRO A 33 -6.59 -8.48 -14.34
CA PRO A 33 -7.89 -8.96 -13.85
C PRO A 33 -7.92 -9.30 -12.35
N GLY A 34 -6.84 -9.01 -11.62
CA GLY A 34 -6.63 -9.48 -10.25
C GLY A 34 -6.27 -10.97 -10.22
N GLY A 35 -5.22 -11.32 -9.48
CA GLY A 35 -4.78 -12.71 -9.34
C GLY A 35 -5.83 -13.59 -8.66
N LYS A 36 -5.81 -14.90 -8.97
CA LYS A 36 -6.68 -15.90 -8.33
C LYS A 36 -6.58 -15.83 -6.81
N SER A 37 -7.71 -16.01 -6.11
CA SER A 37 -7.76 -16.02 -4.64
C SER A 37 -6.79 -17.05 -4.04
N ILE A 38 -5.86 -16.57 -3.19
CA ILE A 38 -4.77 -17.38 -2.63
C ILE A 38 -5.32 -18.38 -1.61
N ARG A 39 -5.23 -19.68 -1.95
CA ARG A 39 -5.86 -20.79 -1.21
C ARG A 39 -4.98 -21.56 -0.22
N SER A 40 -3.67 -21.29 -0.08
CA SER A 40 -2.86 -22.05 0.90
C SER A 40 -1.66 -21.31 1.47
N LYS A 41 -1.47 -21.55 2.78
CA LYS A 41 -0.37 -21.25 3.72
C LYS A 41 0.73 -20.27 3.26
N GLY A 42 0.82 -19.15 3.99
CA GLY A 42 1.80 -18.08 3.79
C GLY A 42 1.18 -16.93 3.02
N LEU A 43 0.42 -16.06 3.70
CA LEU A 43 -0.11 -14.88 3.04
C LEU A 43 1.02 -13.85 2.95
N ILE A 44 1.60 -13.72 1.76
CA ILE A 44 2.56 -12.66 1.45
C ILE A 44 1.73 -11.42 1.09
N ILE A 45 1.86 -10.35 1.87
CA ILE A 45 1.33 -9.04 1.50
C ILE A 45 2.50 -8.26 0.91
N ALA A 46 2.55 -8.18 -0.42
CA ALA A 46 3.50 -7.32 -1.10
C ALA A 46 2.91 -5.89 -1.13
N GLY A 47 3.35 -5.05 -0.20
CA GLY A 47 2.99 -3.63 -0.18
C GLY A 47 3.79 -2.87 -1.24
N ILE A 48 3.26 -2.72 -2.45
CA ILE A 48 3.82 -1.76 -3.41
C ILE A 48 3.11 -0.43 -3.19
N THR A 49 3.62 0.38 -2.26
CA THR A 49 3.42 1.82 -2.32
C THR A 49 4.68 2.39 -2.96
N ALA A 50 4.62 2.56 -4.29
CA ALA A 50 5.69 3.24 -5.01
C ALA A 50 5.90 4.62 -4.35
N ILE A 51 7.18 4.91 -4.02
CA ILE A 51 7.68 6.06 -3.26
C ILE A 51 7.76 5.77 -1.75
N ALA A 52 8.98 5.92 -1.20
CA ALA A 52 9.38 5.71 0.20
C ALA A 52 8.63 6.61 1.19
N LEU A 53 7.34 6.38 1.35
CA LEU A 53 6.45 7.06 2.27
C LEU A 53 5.90 6.04 3.27
N SER A 54 5.84 6.41 4.55
CA SER A 54 5.23 5.57 5.56
C SER A 54 3.78 5.23 5.20
N ALA A 55 3.36 4.00 5.53
CA ALA A 55 1.98 3.59 5.35
C ALA A 55 1.05 4.54 6.14
N THR A 56 0.10 5.13 5.42
CA THR A 56 -0.96 5.98 6.00
C THR A 56 -1.96 5.13 6.79
N ASP A 57 -2.67 5.74 7.74
CA ASP A 57 -3.68 5.05 8.53
C ASP A 57 -4.74 4.35 7.64
N ALA A 58 -5.13 4.98 6.53
CA ALA A 58 -6.05 4.39 5.56
C ALA A 58 -5.48 3.13 4.90
N GLN A 59 -4.19 3.11 4.57
CA GLN A 59 -3.53 1.93 4.00
C GLN A 59 -3.45 0.80 5.02
N ILE A 60 -3.10 1.12 6.27
CA ILE A 60 -3.08 0.15 7.37
C ILE A 60 -4.48 -0.46 7.56
N GLN A 61 -5.53 0.36 7.59
CA GLN A 61 -6.91 -0.13 7.72
C GLN A 61 -7.32 -1.04 6.55
N ASN A 62 -6.92 -0.71 5.32
CA ASN A 62 -7.20 -1.55 4.16
C ASN A 62 -6.51 -2.92 4.27
N VAL A 63 -5.26 -2.96 4.73
CA VAL A 63 -4.53 -4.21 4.98
C VAL A 63 -5.22 -5.03 6.08
N VAL A 64 -5.55 -4.41 7.21
CA VAL A 64 -6.25 -5.07 8.32
C VAL A 64 -7.60 -5.62 7.87
N LYS A 65 -8.37 -4.85 7.11
CA LYS A 65 -9.65 -5.29 6.54
C LYS A 65 -9.47 -6.47 5.58
N ALA A 66 -8.44 -6.47 4.76
CA ALA A 66 -8.12 -7.62 3.90
C ALA A 66 -7.75 -8.88 4.71
N LEU A 67 -7.18 -8.68 5.90
CA LEU A 67 -6.76 -9.75 6.82
C LEU A 67 -7.85 -10.24 7.78
N GLN A 68 -8.98 -9.54 7.91
CA GLN A 68 -9.95 -9.75 8.99
C GLN A 68 -10.51 -11.18 9.11
N HIS A 69 -10.53 -11.96 8.03
CA HIS A 69 -11.01 -13.35 8.03
C HIS A 69 -9.88 -14.39 8.12
N ARG A 70 -8.63 -13.94 8.29
CA ARG A 70 -7.48 -14.82 8.49
C ARG A 70 -7.37 -15.19 9.96
N ARG A 71 -6.97 -16.43 10.23
CA ARG A 71 -6.78 -16.92 11.61
C ARG A 71 -5.63 -16.17 12.26
N LYS A 72 -5.74 -15.87 13.55
CA LYS A 72 -4.60 -15.46 14.38
C LYS A 72 -3.50 -16.53 14.30
N GLY A 73 -2.24 -16.10 14.39
CA GLY A 73 -1.05 -16.92 14.18
C GLY A 73 -0.74 -17.21 12.71
N THR A 74 -1.54 -16.72 11.76
CA THR A 74 -1.19 -16.80 10.33
C THR A 74 0.10 -16.02 10.09
N SER A 75 1.07 -16.64 9.41
CA SER A 75 2.30 -15.98 8.99
C SER A 75 2.01 -14.95 7.91
N LEU A 76 2.58 -13.76 8.09
CA LEU A 76 2.50 -12.63 7.19
C LEU A 76 3.91 -12.13 6.88
N VAL A 77 4.17 -11.84 5.62
CA VAL A 77 5.41 -11.19 5.19
C VAL A 77 5.04 -9.87 4.54
N ASP A 78 5.64 -8.79 5.02
CA ASP A 78 5.52 -7.43 4.50
C ASP A 78 6.80 -7.07 3.72
N ILE A 79 6.68 -6.92 2.41
CA ILE A 79 7.82 -6.67 1.51
C ILE A 79 7.90 -5.18 1.21
N GLY A 80 9.05 -4.56 1.48
CA GLY A 80 9.20 -3.10 1.47
C GLY A 80 8.65 -2.48 2.75
N SER A 81 8.93 -3.11 3.90
CA SER A 81 8.27 -2.77 5.16
C SER A 81 8.56 -1.36 5.68
N GLY A 82 9.61 -0.69 5.18
CA GLY A 82 9.97 0.66 5.58
C GLY A 82 10.13 0.78 7.10
N ASP A 83 9.35 1.68 7.71
CA ASP A 83 9.33 1.88 9.17
C ASP A 83 8.59 0.78 9.98
N GLY A 84 8.08 -0.25 9.30
CA GLY A 84 7.51 -1.45 9.90
C GLY A 84 6.09 -1.29 10.42
N ARG A 85 5.37 -0.19 10.12
CA ARG A 85 4.02 0.04 10.65
C ARG A 85 3.04 -1.10 10.42
N ILE A 86 3.03 -1.67 9.21
CA ILE A 86 2.14 -2.78 8.86
C ILE A 86 2.53 -4.03 9.65
N VAL A 87 3.83 -4.33 9.76
CA VAL A 87 4.35 -5.44 10.57
C VAL A 87 3.90 -5.32 12.03
N PHE A 88 4.10 -4.15 12.64
CA PHE A 88 3.71 -3.90 14.02
C PHE A 88 2.21 -4.04 14.24
N GLU A 89 1.40 -3.45 13.35
CA GLU A 89 -0.06 -3.50 13.51
C GLU A 89 -0.59 -4.92 13.32
N CYS A 90 -0.05 -5.67 12.35
CA CYS A 90 -0.39 -7.08 12.17
C CYS A 90 0.04 -7.94 13.38
N ALA A 91 1.22 -7.68 13.96
CA ALA A 91 1.69 -8.38 15.16
C ALA A 91 0.75 -8.15 16.36
N LYS A 92 0.30 -6.90 16.59
CA LYS A 92 -0.68 -6.58 17.66
C LYS A 92 -2.01 -7.31 17.48
N LEU A 93 -2.45 -7.50 16.23
CA LEU A 93 -3.67 -8.24 15.91
C LEU A 93 -3.52 -9.77 16.05
N GLY A 94 -2.30 -10.24 16.35
CA GLY A 94 -1.99 -11.62 16.63
C GLY A 94 -1.53 -12.42 15.41
N TYR A 95 -1.04 -11.76 14.36
CA TYR A 95 -0.39 -12.43 13.22
C TYR A 95 1.10 -12.65 13.49
N ASN A 96 1.69 -13.67 12.87
CA ASN A 96 3.13 -13.89 12.89
C ASN A 96 3.75 -13.08 11.74
N ALA A 97 3.97 -11.79 11.96
CA ALA A 97 4.39 -10.85 10.92
C ALA A 97 5.91 -10.68 10.85
N THR A 98 6.46 -10.70 9.64
CA THR A 98 7.88 -10.46 9.33
C THR A 98 8.00 -9.35 8.28
N GLY A 99 8.80 -8.33 8.56
CA GLY A 99 9.16 -7.30 7.58
C GLY A 99 10.41 -7.68 6.80
N ILE A 100 10.41 -7.45 5.49
CA ILE A 100 11.58 -7.54 4.63
C ILE A 100 11.78 -6.16 4.01
N GLU A 101 12.92 -5.55 4.33
CA GLU A 101 13.33 -4.27 3.78
C GLU A 101 14.71 -4.46 3.13
N LEU A 102 14.85 -3.98 1.90
CA LEU A 102 16.12 -4.03 1.18
C LEU A 102 17.03 -2.89 1.60
N ASN A 103 16.42 -1.80 2.05
CA ASN A 103 17.11 -0.65 2.56
C ASN A 103 17.59 -0.85 4.03
N PRO A 104 18.91 -0.81 4.32
CA PRO A 104 19.44 -0.86 5.68
C PRO A 104 19.45 0.48 6.45
N TRP A 105 19.07 1.61 5.83
CA TRP A 105 19.13 2.97 6.40
C TRP A 105 17.79 3.46 6.96
#